data_AF-A0A2E0RB71-F1
#
_entry.id   AF-A0A2E0RB71-F1
#
_cell.length_a   1.000
_cell.length_b   1.000
_cell.length_c   1.000
_cell.angle_alpha   90.00
_cell.angle_beta   90.00
_cell.angle_gamma   90.00
#
_symmetry.space_group_name_H-M   'P 1'
#
loop_
_entity.id
_entity.type
_entity.pdbx_description
1 polymer ?
#
loop_
_entity_poly.entity_id
_entity_poly.type
_entity_poly.pdbx_seq_one_letter_code
_entity_poly.pdbx_strand_id
1 'polypeptide(L)'
;MSTVAEMYLPVAVMTLVGIGFPVVSFIATRFLRPTAKGSDSSRTRSLLLPGYETDHSLYIRRDSTYECGSDPIGDADINFHFQYYWYAIVFLVFDIAFMFLAFGGVMAIQKGTGELPDDGAIVSALVTMSIFIVLMGLGVWHVF
;
A
#
# COMPACT_ATOMS: atom_id res chain seq x y z
N MET A 1 27.41 19.21 12.47
CA MET A 1 27.25 18.20 11.41
C MET A 1 26.15 17.26 11.91
N SER A 2 24.94 17.33 11.38
CA SER A 2 23.91 16.35 11.71
C SER A 2 24.30 15.01 11.07
N THR A 3 24.18 13.92 11.82
CA THR A 3 24.46 12.58 11.26
C THR A 3 23.38 12.18 10.25
N VAL A 4 23.69 11.27 9.32
CA VAL A 4 22.68 10.73 8.39
C VAL A 4 21.49 10.16 9.15
N ALA A 5 21.74 9.51 10.29
CA ALA A 5 20.69 8.99 11.17
C ALA A 5 19.75 10.08 11.70
N GLU A 6 20.26 11.26 12.07
CA GLU A 6 19.44 12.38 12.52
C GLU A 6 18.51 12.92 11.43
N MET A 7 18.91 12.86 10.16
CA MET A 7 18.06 13.30 9.05
C MET A 7 16.85 12.40 8.82
N TYR A 8 16.94 11.12 9.17
CA TYR A 8 15.85 10.16 9.05
C TYR A 8 14.97 10.07 10.32
N LEU A 9 15.39 10.68 11.43
CA LEU A 9 14.64 10.66 12.69
C LEU A 9 13.20 11.21 12.52
N PRO A 10 12.94 12.34 11.84
CA PRO A 10 11.58 12.82 11.63
C PRO A 10 10.72 11.84 10.81
N VAL A 11 11.30 11.19 9.81
CA VAL A 11 10.61 10.19 8.98
C VAL A 11 10.23 8.99 9.85
N ALA A 12 11.16 8.47 10.65
CA ALA A 12 10.89 7.36 11.55
C ALA A 12 9.79 7.69 12.58
N VAL A 13 9.84 8.88 13.19
CA VAL A 13 8.80 9.35 14.12
C VAL A 13 7.46 9.46 13.41
N MET A 14 7.41 10.05 12.21
CA MET A 14 6.17 10.17 11.43
C MET A 14 5.60 8.80 11.06
N THR A 15 6.43 7.84 10.67
CA THR A 15 5.99 6.46 10.40
C THR A 15 5.43 5.79 11.65
N LEU A 16 6.09 5.94 12.81
CA LEU A 16 5.61 5.41 14.08
C LEU A 16 4.27 6.03 14.50
N VAL A 17 4.11 7.34 14.33
CA VAL A 17 2.83 8.02 14.58
C VAL A 17 1.76 7.55 13.60
N GLY A 18 2.09 7.45 12.31
CA GLY A 18 1.17 7.04 11.25
C GLY A 18 0.66 5.61 11.41
N ILE A 19 1.48 4.69 11.93
CA ILE A 19 1.06 3.32 12.28
C ILE A 19 0.40 3.28 13.67
N GLY A 20 0.95 4.04 14.62
CA GLY A 20 0.46 4.09 15.99
C GLY A 20 -0.97 4.59 16.08
N PHE A 21 -1.35 5.59 15.30
CA PHE A 21 -2.70 6.15 15.30
C PHE A 21 -3.80 5.14 14.95
N PRO A 22 -3.76 4.40 13.81
CA PRO A 22 -4.76 3.39 13.51
C PRO A 22 -4.73 2.22 14.50
N VAL A 23 -3.55 1.80 14.98
CA VAL A 23 -3.42 0.71 15.97
C VAL A 23 -4.06 1.10 17.30
N VAL A 24 -3.73 2.27 17.84
CA VAL A 24 -4.32 2.80 19.07
C VAL A 24 -5.82 3.03 18.89
N SER A 25 -6.26 3.53 17.73
CA SER A 25 -7.69 3.69 17.43
C SER A 25 -8.42 2.34 17.41
N PHE A 26 -7.84 1.32 16.78
CA PHE A 26 -8.40 -0.03 16.78
C PHE A 26 -8.49 -0.63 18.19
N ILE A 27 -7.49 -0.42 19.04
CA ILE A 27 -7.50 -0.86 20.44
C ILE A 27 -8.52 -0.05 21.25
N ALA A 28 -8.57 1.27 21.09
CA ALA A 28 -9.49 2.17 21.78
C ALA A 28 -10.95 1.83 21.46
N THR A 29 -11.26 1.57 20.18
CA THR A 29 -12.61 1.14 19.78
C THR A 29 -13.03 -0.18 20.42
N ARG A 30 -12.09 -1.06 20.79
CA ARG A 30 -12.41 -2.28 21.54
C ARG A 30 -13.02 -1.99 22.92
N PHE A 31 -12.63 -0.90 23.57
CA PHE A 31 -13.18 -0.52 24.88
C PHE A 31 -14.60 0.05 24.78
N LEU A 32 -14.90 0.77 23.69
CA LEU A 32 -16.20 1.40 23.45
C LEU A 32 -17.21 0.45 22.78
N ARG A 33 -16.75 -0.47 21.91
CA ARG A 33 -17.64 -1.34 21.15
C ARG A 33 -18.22 -2.45 22.02
N PRO A 34 -19.52 -2.79 21.89
CA PRO A 34 -20.08 -3.99 22.48
C PRO A 34 -19.41 -5.27 21.92
N THR A 35 -19.03 -6.19 22.80
CA THR A 35 -18.42 -7.48 22.42
C THR A 35 -19.27 -8.65 22.88
N ALA A 36 -19.15 -9.81 22.23
CA ALA A 36 -19.90 -11.02 22.58
C ALA A 36 -19.71 -11.41 24.06
N LYS A 37 -20.79 -11.87 24.70
CA LYS A 37 -20.83 -12.21 26.13
C LYS A 37 -20.40 -13.67 26.34
N GLY A 38 -19.09 -13.90 26.40
CA GLY A 38 -18.55 -15.23 26.68
C GLY A 38 -18.86 -16.21 25.55
N SER A 39 -19.50 -17.34 25.89
CA SER A 39 -19.90 -18.36 24.90
C SER A 39 -21.17 -18.01 24.13
N ASP A 40 -21.95 -17.04 24.63
CA ASP A 40 -23.18 -16.62 23.98
C ASP A 40 -22.88 -15.49 22.97
N SER A 41 -22.83 -15.85 21.68
CA SER A 41 -22.60 -14.90 20.58
C SER A 41 -23.82 -14.02 20.30
N SER A 42 -25.01 -14.45 20.72
CA SER A 42 -26.25 -13.70 20.48
C SER A 42 -26.36 -12.46 21.36
N ARG A 43 -25.60 -12.37 22.45
CA ARG A 43 -25.63 -11.22 23.36
C ARG A 43 -24.32 -10.45 23.34
N THR A 44 -24.41 -9.13 23.24
CA THR A 44 -23.25 -8.25 23.37
C THR A 44 -23.30 -7.44 24.65
N ARG A 45 -22.15 -7.25 25.30
CA ARG A 45 -21.99 -6.43 26.50
C ARG A 45 -20.95 -5.34 26.25
N SER A 46 -21.19 -4.14 26.77
CA SER A 46 -20.19 -3.07 26.83
C SER A 46 -19.26 -3.24 28.03
N LEU A 47 -17.97 -3.01 27.82
CA LEU A 47 -16.99 -3.01 28.93
C LEU A 47 -17.12 -1.75 29.80
N LEU A 48 -17.40 -0.59 29.17
CA LEU A 48 -17.47 0.71 29.85
C LEU A 48 -18.83 1.06 30.45
N LEU A 49 -19.91 0.43 29.95
CA LEU A 49 -21.28 0.68 30.41
C LEU A 49 -21.86 -0.61 31.02
N PRO A 50 -21.60 -0.90 32.31
CA PRO A 50 -22.16 -2.07 32.98
C PRO A 50 -23.70 -2.06 32.92
N GLY A 51 -24.30 -3.20 32.58
CA GLY A 51 -25.75 -3.33 32.41
C GLY A 51 -26.27 -2.97 31.02
N TYR A 52 -25.46 -2.39 30.14
CA TYR A 52 -25.79 -2.22 28.73
C TYR A 52 -25.52 -3.52 27.96
N GLU A 53 -26.53 -4.39 27.95
CA GLU A 53 -26.54 -5.63 27.17
C GLU A 53 -27.60 -5.53 26.07
N THR A 54 -27.25 -6.01 24.88
CA THR A 54 -28.16 -6.06 23.73
C THR A 54 -28.26 -7.48 23.23
N ASP A 55 -29.48 -7.97 23.09
CA ASP A 55 -29.80 -9.28 22.56
C ASP A 55 -29.96 -9.17 21.03
N HIS A 56 -29.20 -10.00 20.31
CA HIS A 56 -29.15 -10.08 18.86
C HIS A 56 -29.69 -11.40 18.32
N SER A 57 -30.41 -12.18 19.13
CA SER A 57 -31.03 -13.45 18.72
C SER A 57 -31.97 -13.32 17.50
N LEU A 58 -32.55 -12.13 17.29
CA LEU A 58 -33.37 -11.84 16.11
C LEU A 58 -32.53 -11.60 14.83
N TYR A 59 -31.23 -11.37 14.95
CA TYR A 59 -30.31 -11.12 13.84
C TYR A 59 -29.49 -12.36 13.50
N ILE A 60 -30.18 -13.41 13.05
CA ILE A 60 -29.61 -14.74 12.75
C ILE A 60 -28.44 -14.67 11.75
N ARG A 61 -28.48 -13.69 10.83
CA ARG A 61 -27.52 -13.50 9.73
C ARG A 61 -26.45 -12.43 10.00
N ARG A 62 -26.22 -12.05 11.27
CA ARG A 62 -25.22 -11.03 11.62
C ARG A 62 -23.81 -11.39 11.19
N ASP A 63 -23.44 -12.65 11.37
CA ASP A 63 -22.09 -13.17 11.12
C ASP A 63 -21.99 -13.95 9.81
N SER A 64 -23.01 -13.86 8.94
CA SER A 64 -22.99 -14.44 7.59
C SER A 64 -22.58 -13.42 6.54
N THR A 65 -22.05 -13.88 5.41
CA THR A 65 -21.76 -13.05 4.24
C THR A 65 -23.00 -12.28 3.79
N TYR A 66 -22.82 -11.01 3.44
CA TYR A 66 -23.90 -10.17 2.93
C TYR A 66 -24.30 -10.60 1.52
N GLU A 67 -25.56 -10.99 1.35
CA GLU A 67 -26.13 -11.44 0.07
C GLU A 67 -27.53 -10.84 -0.14
N CYS A 68 -27.73 -9.56 0.21
CA CYS A 68 -29.01 -8.84 0.06
C CYS A 68 -30.25 -9.55 0.68
N GLY A 69 -30.05 -10.44 1.67
CA GLY A 69 -31.11 -11.21 2.32
C GLY A 69 -31.30 -12.63 1.79
N SER A 70 -30.64 -13.01 0.69
CA SER A 70 -30.57 -14.40 0.21
C SER A 70 -29.53 -15.23 0.96
N ASP A 71 -29.66 -16.55 0.89
CA ASP A 71 -28.57 -17.46 1.21
C ASP A 71 -27.54 -17.46 0.07
N PRO A 72 -26.23 -17.48 0.36
CA PRO A 72 -25.22 -17.63 -0.69
C PRO A 72 -25.39 -18.99 -1.36
N ILE A 73 -25.48 -19.01 -2.68
CA ILE A 73 -25.65 -20.21 -3.50
C ILE A 73 -24.43 -20.38 -4.39
N GLY A 74 -23.87 -21.58 -4.39
CA GLY A 74 -22.71 -21.95 -5.21
C GLY A 74 -21.38 -21.81 -4.47
N ASP A 75 -20.33 -22.30 -5.11
CA ASP A 75 -18.96 -22.17 -4.61
C ASP A 75 -18.44 -20.75 -4.89
N ALA A 76 -17.69 -20.19 -3.94
CA ALA A 76 -17.01 -18.90 -4.08
C ALA A 76 -15.75 -19.01 -4.96
N ASP A 77 -15.82 -19.75 -6.06
CA ASP A 77 -14.75 -19.89 -7.03
C ASP A 77 -15.00 -18.92 -8.20
N ILE A 78 -14.17 -17.88 -8.29
CA ILE A 78 -14.23 -16.90 -9.36
C ILE A 78 -12.99 -17.02 -10.23
N ASN A 79 -13.23 -17.21 -11.53
CA ASN A 79 -12.16 -17.12 -12.52
C ASN A 79 -11.79 -15.65 -12.70
N PHE A 80 -10.72 -15.23 -12.01
CA PHE A 80 -10.16 -13.91 -12.23
C PHE A 80 -9.67 -13.77 -13.67
N HIS A 81 -10.09 -12.70 -14.32
CA HIS A 81 -9.64 -12.39 -15.68
C HIS A 81 -8.13 -12.16 -15.67
N PHE A 82 -7.42 -12.73 -16.65
CA PHE A 82 -5.97 -12.60 -16.80
C PHE A 82 -5.48 -11.14 -16.90
N GLN A 83 -6.39 -10.21 -17.21
CA GLN A 83 -6.12 -8.77 -17.28
C GLN A 83 -5.47 -8.23 -16.00
N TYR A 84 -5.85 -8.70 -14.81
CA TYR A 84 -5.25 -8.24 -13.55
C TYR A 84 -3.76 -8.58 -13.46
N TYR A 85 -3.38 -9.78 -13.92
CA TYR A 85 -1.97 -10.19 -13.98
C TYR A 85 -1.19 -9.33 -14.97
N TRP A 86 -1.77 -9.09 -16.16
CA TRP A 86 -1.14 -8.27 -17.20
C TRP A 86 -0.86 -6.85 -16.71
N TYR A 87 -1.82 -6.21 -16.05
CA TYR A 87 -1.61 -4.88 -15.47
C TYR A 87 -0.54 -4.89 -14.37
N ALA A 88 -0.52 -5.91 -13.50
CA ALA A 88 0.46 -6.01 -12.43
C ALA A 88 1.89 -6.19 -12.94
N ILE A 89 2.12 -7.05 -13.94
CA ILE A 89 3.46 -7.28 -14.48
C ILE A 89 3.97 -6.07 -15.27
N VAL A 90 3.11 -5.41 -16.04
CA VAL A 90 3.47 -4.17 -16.74
C VAL A 90 3.84 -3.08 -15.73
N PHE A 91 3.02 -2.90 -14.67
CA PHE A 91 3.31 -1.95 -13.60
C PHE A 91 4.67 -2.23 -12.94
N LEU A 92 4.96 -3.48 -12.58
CA LEU A 92 6.24 -3.87 -11.96
C LEU A 92 7.45 -3.53 -12.85
N VAL A 93 7.36 -3.83 -14.15
CA VAL A 93 8.44 -3.53 -15.11
C VAL A 93 8.67 -2.02 -15.21
N PHE A 94 7.60 -1.23 -15.25
CA PHE A 94 7.71 0.23 -15.29
C PHE A 94 8.21 0.83 -13.97
N ASP A 95 7.86 0.26 -12.83
CA ASP A 95 8.35 0.71 -11.51
C ASP A 95 9.88 0.53 -11.43
N ILE A 96 10.38 -0.63 -11.85
CA ILE A 96 11.82 -0.88 -11.97
C ILE A 96 12.48 0.08 -12.97
N ALA A 97 11.83 0.34 -14.11
CA ALA A 97 12.36 1.26 -15.10
C ALA A 97 12.45 2.70 -14.58
N PHE A 98 11.42 3.15 -13.86
CA PHE A 98 11.43 4.45 -13.20
C PHE A 98 12.53 4.52 -12.14
N MET A 99 12.75 3.48 -11.34
CA MET A 99 13.84 3.43 -10.36
C MET A 99 15.21 3.65 -11.04
N PHE A 100 15.46 3.00 -12.18
CA PHE A 100 16.70 3.21 -12.95
C PHE A 100 16.80 4.63 -13.51
N LEU A 101 15.70 5.19 -14.02
CA LEU A 101 15.67 6.56 -14.54
C LEU A 101 15.91 7.59 -13.44
N ALA A 102 15.30 7.42 -12.27
CA ALA A 102 15.45 8.32 -11.13
C ALA A 102 16.88 8.27 -10.57
N PHE A 103 17.43 7.07 -10.34
CA PHE A 103 18.81 6.90 -9.88
C PHE A 103 19.81 7.43 -10.91
N GLY A 104 19.62 7.06 -12.17
CA GLY A 104 20.42 7.54 -13.30
C GLY A 104 20.40 9.06 -13.43
N GLY A 105 19.24 9.69 -13.25
CA GLY A 105 19.08 11.14 -13.26
C GLY A 105 19.84 11.84 -12.13
N VAL A 106 19.75 11.33 -10.90
CA VAL A 106 20.52 11.88 -9.76
C VAL A 106 22.03 11.77 -10.02
N MET A 107 22.51 10.63 -10.50
CA MET A 107 23.92 10.43 -10.84
C MET A 107 24.39 11.36 -11.97
N ALA A 108 23.54 11.59 -12.98
CA ALA A 108 23.83 12.49 -14.09
C ALA A 108 23.99 13.94 -13.61
N ILE A 109 23.11 14.40 -12.72
CA ILE A 109 23.15 15.75 -12.13
C ILE A 109 24.43 15.93 -11.30
N GLN A 110 24.79 14.94 -10.47
CA GLN A 110 26.01 14.99 -9.67
C GLN A 110 27.27 15.10 -10.55
N LYS A 111 27.32 14.35 -11.66
CA LYS A 111 28.44 14.40 -12.61
C LYS A 111 28.55 15.74 -13.34
N GLY A 112 27.41 16.39 -13.63
CA GLY A 112 27.37 17.69 -14.32
C GLY A 112 27.64 18.91 -13.43
N THR A 113 27.53 18.78 -12.10
CA THR A 113 27.67 19.91 -11.14
C THR A 113 29.05 19.96 -10.45
N GLY A 114 30.02 19.16 -10.89
CA GLY A 114 31.39 19.14 -10.34
C GLY A 114 32.21 20.41 -10.68
N GLU A 115 33.34 20.60 -10.00
CA GLU A 115 34.26 21.77 -10.15
C GLU A 115 34.80 21.99 -11.58
N LEU A 116 34.66 21.00 -12.46
CA LEU A 116 34.96 21.08 -13.89
C LEU A 116 33.76 20.50 -14.66
N PRO A 117 32.94 21.34 -15.31
CA PRO A 117 31.88 20.86 -16.20
C PRO A 117 32.52 20.14 -17.38
N ASP A 118 32.50 18.81 -17.34
CA ASP A 118 32.84 18.00 -18.51
C ASP A 118 31.57 17.91 -19.37
N ASP A 119 31.46 18.77 -20.38
CA ASP A 119 30.31 18.78 -21.31
C ASP A 119 30.09 17.38 -21.93
N GLY A 120 31.16 16.60 -22.13
CA GLY A 120 31.09 15.23 -22.63
C GLY A 120 30.38 14.28 -21.65
N ALA A 121 30.55 14.48 -20.35
CA ALA A 121 29.90 13.68 -19.32
C ALA A 121 28.37 13.88 -19.32
N ILE A 122 27.92 15.13 -19.45
CA ILE A 122 26.48 15.47 -19.49
C ILE A 122 25.83 14.86 -20.73
N VAL A 123 26.46 15.03 -21.90
CA VAL A 123 25.96 14.46 -23.16
C VAL A 123 25.90 12.93 -23.08
N SER A 124 26.93 12.27 -22.54
CA SER A 124 26.95 10.81 -22.39
C SER A 124 25.81 10.29 -21.48
N ALA A 125 25.50 11.01 -20.39
CA ALA A 125 24.42 10.64 -19.48
C ALA A 125 23.06 10.83 -20.15
N LEU A 126 22.84 11.95 -20.84
CA LEU A 126 21.61 12.21 -21.59
C LEU A 126 21.37 11.18 -22.69
N VAL A 127 22.41 10.80 -23.44
CA VAL A 127 22.33 9.76 -24.47
C VAL A 127 21.96 8.41 -23.85
N THR A 128 22.61 8.03 -22.75
CA THR A 128 22.32 6.76 -22.06
C THR A 128 20.87 6.70 -21.56
N MET A 129 20.38 7.77 -20.94
CA MET A 129 18.99 7.85 -20.46
C MET A 129 17.98 7.86 -21.62
N SER A 130 18.31 8.55 -22.73
CA SER A 130 17.47 8.57 -23.92
C SER A 130 17.36 7.19 -24.57
N ILE A 131 18.48 6.47 -24.70
CA ILE A 131 18.48 5.08 -25.18
C ILE A 131 17.64 4.20 -24.25
N PHE A 132 17.80 4.34 -22.94
CA PHE A 132 17.01 3.59 -21.96
C PHE A 132 15.50 3.83 -22.11
N ILE A 133 15.07 5.09 -22.21
CA ILE A 133 13.65 5.43 -22.41
C ILE A 133 13.13 4.85 -23.72
N VAL A 134 13.90 4.92 -24.81
CA VAL A 134 13.50 4.35 -26.11
C VAL A 134 13.37 2.83 -26.01
N LEU A 135 14.34 2.14 -25.40
CA LEU A 135 14.28 0.68 -25.22
C LEU A 135 13.07 0.26 -24.37
N MET A 136 12.79 0.98 -23.28
CA MET A 136 11.59 0.74 -22.47
C MET A 136 10.32 1.02 -23.26
N GLY A 137 10.26 2.13 -24.00
CA GLY A 137 9.13 2.48 -24.87
C GLY A 137 8.87 1.47 -25.98
N LEU A 138 9.93 0.88 -26.57
CA LEU A 138 9.80 -0.20 -27.54
C LEU A 138 9.27 -1.49 -26.90
N GLY A 139 9.69 -1.81 -25.68
CA GLY A 139 9.12 -2.94 -24.92
C GLY A 139 7.62 -2.77 -24.69
N VAL A 140 7.20 -1.55 -24.38
CA VAL A 140 5.78 -1.19 -24.20
C VAL A 140 5.02 -1.28 -25.50
N TRP A 141 5.56 -0.71 -26.58
CA TRP A 141 4.99 -0.80 -27.92
C TRP A 141 4.83 -2.26 -28.39
N HIS A 142 5.73 -3.16 -28.03
CA HIS A 142 5.59 -4.57 -28.38
C HIS A 142 4.50 -5.29 -27.57
N VAL A 143 4.31 -4.87 -26.31
CA VAL A 143 3.35 -5.45 -25.37
C VAL A 143 1.92 -5.00 -25.68
N PHE A 144 1.73 -3.81 -26.24
CA PHE A 144 0.41 -3.24 -26.61
C PHE A 144 0.13 -3.36 -28.11
#